data_AF-A0A9P4I902-F1
#
_entry.id   AF-A0A9P4I902-F1
#
_cell.length_a   1.000
_cell.length_b   1.000
_cell.length_c   1.000
_cell.angle_alpha   90.00
_cell.angle_beta   90.00
_cell.angle_gamma   90.00
#
_symmetry.space_group_name_H-M   'P 1'
#
loop_
_entity.id
_entity.type
_entity.pdbx_description
1 polymer ?
#
loop_
_entity_poly.entity_id
_entity_poly.type
_entity_poly.pdbx_seq_one_letter_code
_entity_poly.pdbx_strand_id
1 'polypeptide(L)'
;MLAKNTDTAKPYDNSNLVINISLDGDVILVVGPQHVRLRVHSQCLRCASKVFGAMFGPQWMEGEGISYKSPSEVLLLEDDAEALRTICRVIHHRNDDVPQFLTPKAVLQVAIVADKYDLNVALRFANMQGLKPRIDVERVDMGYLMAAAFLSSDVGTFMAHTLSLVLNYNGSYLEFLNDEFTSKIVPLKAFRMS
;
A
#
# COMPACT_ATOMS: atom_id res chain seq x y z
N MET A 1 2.43 -56.12 14.93
CA MET A 1 1.80 -55.16 14.00
C MET A 1 1.87 -53.78 14.63
N LEU A 2 2.47 -52.84 13.92
CA LEU A 2 2.84 -51.50 14.39
C LEU A 2 1.61 -50.63 14.68
N ALA A 3 1.63 -49.94 15.82
CA ALA A 3 0.73 -48.84 16.12
C ALA A 3 1.06 -47.65 15.20
N LYS A 4 0.04 -47.14 14.51
CA LYS A 4 0.14 -45.94 13.68
C LYS A 4 0.20 -44.72 14.59
N ASN A 5 1.37 -44.12 14.73
CA ASN A 5 1.50 -42.73 15.21
C ASN A 5 0.96 -41.81 14.12
N THR A 6 -0.27 -41.33 14.27
CA THR A 6 -0.77 -40.17 13.54
C THR A 6 -0.33 -38.93 14.29
N ASP A 7 0.87 -38.46 13.97
CA ASP A 7 1.38 -37.17 14.39
C ASP A 7 0.64 -36.10 13.58
N THR A 8 -0.46 -35.60 14.13
CA THR A 8 -1.17 -34.44 13.58
C THR A 8 -0.33 -33.20 13.91
N ALA A 9 0.52 -32.80 12.98
CA ALA A 9 1.19 -31.50 13.02
C ALA A 9 0.13 -30.41 13.21
N LYS A 10 0.22 -29.65 14.31
CA LYS A 10 -0.60 -28.46 14.51
C LYS A 10 -0.34 -27.48 13.35
N PRO A 11 -1.36 -26.79 12.83
CA PRO A 11 -1.14 -25.75 11.83
C PRO A 11 -0.19 -24.71 12.43
N TYR A 12 0.87 -24.38 11.70
CA TYR A 12 1.80 -23.32 12.06
C TYR A 12 1.01 -22.02 12.24
N ASP A 13 0.90 -21.56 13.47
CA ASP A 13 0.33 -20.26 13.81
C ASP A 13 1.29 -19.18 13.32
N ASN A 14 1.07 -18.70 12.09
CA ASN A 14 1.92 -17.72 11.43
C ASN A 14 1.71 -16.29 11.97
N SER A 15 0.83 -16.11 12.98
CA SER A 15 0.48 -14.81 13.58
C SER A 15 1.65 -14.14 14.31
N ASN A 16 2.71 -14.89 14.64
CA ASN A 16 3.90 -14.37 15.31
C ASN A 16 5.10 -14.12 14.38
N LEU A 17 4.99 -14.40 13.08
CA LEU A 17 6.12 -14.18 12.16
C LEU A 17 6.32 -12.68 11.90
N VAL A 18 7.48 -12.16 12.32
CA VAL A 18 7.88 -10.78 12.03
C VAL A 18 8.65 -10.75 10.70
N ILE A 19 8.10 -10.03 9.73
CA ILE A 19 8.76 -9.75 8.46
C ILE A 19 9.74 -8.60 8.68
N ASN A 20 11.03 -8.89 8.61
CA ASN A 20 12.06 -7.88 8.76
C ASN A 20 12.27 -7.12 7.44
N ILE A 21 11.75 -5.90 7.35
CA ILE A 21 12.16 -4.94 6.31
C ILE A 21 13.53 -4.37 6.69
N SER A 22 13.74 -4.12 7.98
CA SER A 22 15.07 -3.95 8.58
C SER A 22 15.25 -4.89 9.77
N LEU A 23 16.42 -5.55 9.85
CA LEU A 23 16.74 -6.52 10.90
C LEU A 23 16.87 -5.88 12.28
N ASP A 24 17.37 -4.65 12.34
CA ASP A 24 17.58 -3.84 13.53
C ASP A 24 16.57 -2.70 13.64
N GLY A 25 15.43 -2.83 12.96
CA GLY A 25 14.31 -1.89 13.07
C GLY A 25 13.85 -1.70 14.51
N ASP A 26 13.43 -0.49 14.83
CA ASP A 26 13.04 -0.02 16.17
C ASP A 26 11.52 0.07 16.34
N VAL A 27 10.75 -0.19 15.28
CA VAL A 27 9.28 -0.25 15.27
C VAL A 27 8.79 -1.50 14.54
N ILE A 28 7.70 -2.08 15.04
CA ILE A 28 6.91 -3.12 14.37
C ILE A 28 5.55 -2.53 14.01
N LEU A 29 5.24 -2.44 12.72
CA LEU A 29 3.90 -2.13 12.25
C LEU A 29 3.08 -3.42 12.23
N VAL A 30 1.93 -3.44 12.90
CA VAL A 30 0.98 -4.55 12.89
C VAL A 30 -0.17 -4.17 11.98
N VAL A 31 -0.23 -4.77 10.79
CA VAL A 31 -1.00 -4.25 9.66
C VAL A 31 -2.12 -5.20 9.26
N GLY A 32 -3.30 -4.61 9.01
CA GLY A 32 -4.45 -5.31 8.47
C GLY A 32 -5.09 -6.31 9.45
N PRO A 33 -6.21 -6.94 9.04
CA PRO A 33 -6.94 -7.88 9.90
C PRO A 33 -6.14 -9.16 10.21
N GLN A 34 -5.17 -9.53 9.35
CA GLN A 34 -4.27 -10.65 9.58
C GLN A 34 -3.12 -10.32 10.53
N HIS A 35 -3.02 -9.08 11.04
CA HIS A 35 -1.97 -8.65 11.96
C HIS A 35 -0.56 -8.92 11.40
N VAL A 36 -0.33 -8.59 10.14
CA VAL A 36 0.98 -8.77 9.50
C VAL A 36 1.99 -7.85 10.20
N ARG A 37 3.06 -8.44 10.73
CA ARG A 37 4.08 -7.72 11.54
C ARG A 37 5.25 -7.33 10.66
N LEU A 38 5.45 -6.03 10.42
CA LEU A 38 6.54 -5.47 9.61
C LEU A 38 7.53 -4.73 10.50
N ARG A 39 8.76 -5.22 10.62
CA ARG A 39 9.82 -4.54 11.38
C ARG A 39 10.56 -3.54 10.49
N VAL A 40 10.61 -2.29 10.93
CA VAL A 40 11.08 -1.12 10.17
C VAL A 40 11.88 -0.16 11.04
N HIS A 41 12.61 0.76 10.41
CA HIS A 41 13.16 1.93 11.07
C HIS A 41 12.15 3.08 11.10
N SER A 42 11.81 3.53 12.31
CA SER A 42 10.95 4.69 12.53
C SER A 42 11.50 5.94 11.82
N GLN A 43 12.83 6.13 11.84
CA GLN A 43 13.48 7.28 11.23
C GLN A 43 13.26 7.35 9.72
N CYS A 44 13.33 6.23 9.00
CA CYS A 44 13.09 6.18 7.56
C CYS A 44 11.66 6.64 7.24
N LEU A 45 10.67 6.16 8.00
CA LEU A 45 9.27 6.57 7.84
C LEU A 45 9.03 8.04 8.22
N ARG A 46 9.63 8.54 9.31
CA ARG A 46 9.53 9.97 9.71
C ARG A 46 10.13 10.91 8.68
N CYS A 47 11.26 10.53 8.08
CA CYS A 47 11.87 11.32 7.00
C CYS A 47 11.01 11.33 5.73
N ALA A 48 10.30 10.24 5.45
CA ALA A 48 9.47 10.09 4.26
C ALA A 48 8.07 10.71 4.40
N SER A 49 7.55 10.84 5.61
CA SER A 49 6.15 11.20 5.88
C SER A 49 5.99 12.07 7.12
N LYS A 50 5.26 13.18 6.98
CA LYS A 50 4.86 14.02 8.12
C LYS A 50 3.87 13.30 9.04
N VAL A 51 3.01 12.46 8.48
CA VAL A 51 2.03 11.67 9.24
C VAL A 51 2.76 10.69 10.16
N PHE A 52 3.73 9.92 9.64
CA PHE A 52 4.58 9.07 10.47
C PHE A 52 5.48 9.88 11.41
N GLY A 53 5.94 11.06 10.97
CA GLY A 53 6.59 12.06 11.81
C GLY A 53 5.81 12.39 13.09
N ALA A 54 4.53 12.68 12.95
CA ALA A 54 3.64 12.96 14.08
C ALA A 54 3.28 11.69 14.87
N MET A 55 3.04 10.58 14.17
CA MET A 55 2.69 9.28 14.78
C MET A 55 3.80 8.76 15.71
N PHE A 56 5.07 8.97 15.34
CA PHE A 56 6.24 8.55 16.11
C PHE A 56 6.88 9.70 16.91
N GLY A 57 6.09 10.71 17.28
CA GLY A 57 6.55 11.95 17.93
C GLY A 57 7.09 11.78 19.37
N PRO A 58 7.43 12.90 20.07
CA PRO A 58 8.22 12.90 21.31
C PRO A 58 7.69 12.04 22.45
N GLN A 59 6.38 11.81 22.51
CA GLN A 59 5.74 10.94 23.52
C GLN A 59 6.16 9.47 23.39
N TRP A 60 6.70 9.07 22.22
CA TRP A 60 7.33 7.76 21.99
C TRP A 60 8.80 7.72 22.44
N MET A 61 9.46 8.87 22.59
CA MET A 61 10.87 8.98 22.98
C MET A 61 11.07 9.08 24.50
N GLU A 62 10.06 9.53 25.26
CA GLU A 62 10.20 9.89 26.68
C GLU A 62 9.77 8.80 27.69
N GLY A 63 9.18 7.68 27.27
CA GLY A 63 8.51 6.74 28.20
C GLY A 63 9.07 5.32 28.25
N GLU A 64 9.22 4.66 27.10
CA GLU A 64 9.72 3.28 27.02
C GLU A 64 10.58 3.14 25.77
N GLY A 65 11.85 2.81 25.97
CA GLY A 65 12.91 2.98 24.97
C GLY A 65 12.60 2.33 23.63
N ILE A 66 12.46 3.17 22.61
CA ILE A 66 12.64 2.80 21.20
C ILE A 66 14.05 2.21 21.07
N SER A 67 14.14 0.90 21.19
CA SER A 67 15.39 0.15 21.07
C SER A 67 15.14 -0.99 20.11
N TYR A 68 16.09 -1.26 19.22
CA TYR A 68 16.06 -2.46 18.40
C TYR A 68 15.99 -3.76 19.24
N LYS A 69 16.30 -3.71 20.54
CA LYS A 69 16.16 -4.85 21.44
C LYS A 69 14.71 -5.11 21.89
N SER A 70 13.89 -4.07 21.88
CA SER A 70 12.47 -4.10 22.27
C SER A 70 11.68 -3.12 21.38
N PRO A 71 11.50 -3.45 20.09
CA PRO A 71 10.85 -2.54 19.15
C PRO A 71 9.38 -2.32 19.53
N SER A 72 8.92 -1.07 19.44
CA SER A 72 7.54 -0.69 19.78
C SER A 72 6.55 -1.14 18.70
N GLU A 73 5.35 -1.56 19.09
CA GLU A 73 4.29 -1.95 18.16
C GLU A 73 3.35 -0.78 17.82
N VAL A 74 2.98 -0.66 16.54
CA VAL A 74 2.01 0.31 16.03
C VAL A 74 0.90 -0.45 15.32
N LEU A 75 -0.34 -0.27 15.75
CA LEU A 75 -1.50 -0.95 15.15
C LEU A 75 -2.06 -0.15 13.97
N LEU A 76 -2.02 -0.75 12.78
CA LEU A 76 -2.53 -0.22 11.51
C LEU A 76 -3.53 -1.21 10.90
N LEU A 77 -4.57 -1.57 11.67
CA LEU A 77 -5.46 -2.70 11.37
C LEU A 77 -6.40 -2.49 10.17
N GLU A 78 -6.59 -1.24 9.76
CA GLU A 78 -7.44 -0.87 8.61
C GLU A 78 -6.64 -0.79 7.29
N ASP A 79 -5.31 -0.89 7.35
CA ASP A 79 -4.45 -0.72 6.19
C ASP A 79 -4.17 -2.04 5.47
N ASP A 80 -3.93 -1.94 4.16
CA ASP A 80 -3.53 -3.09 3.35
C ASP A 80 -2.06 -3.45 3.63
N ALA A 81 -1.86 -4.68 4.13
CA ALA A 81 -0.55 -5.18 4.54
C ALA A 81 0.46 -5.28 3.39
N GLU A 82 0.00 -5.58 2.17
CA GLU A 82 0.86 -5.74 1.00
C GLU A 82 1.31 -4.38 0.45
N ALA A 83 0.42 -3.40 0.44
CA ALA A 83 0.72 -2.02 0.11
C ALA A 83 1.73 -1.42 1.09
N LEU A 84 1.49 -1.53 2.40
CA LEU A 84 2.43 -1.04 3.41
C LEU A 84 3.77 -1.78 3.36
N ARG A 85 3.78 -3.09 3.11
CA ARG A 85 5.03 -3.85 2.92
C ARG A 85 5.82 -3.33 1.73
N THR A 86 5.17 -3.11 0.60
CA THR A 86 5.79 -2.56 -0.61
C THR A 86 6.37 -1.18 -0.36
N ILE A 87 5.59 -0.29 0.25
CA ILE A 87 6.01 1.06 0.62
C ILE A 87 7.21 1.02 1.57
N CYS A 88 7.17 0.18 2.60
CA CYS A 88 8.26 0.04 3.55
C CYS A 88 9.55 -0.41 2.85
N ARG A 89 9.48 -1.37 1.92
CA ARG A 89 10.65 -1.79 1.14
C ARG A 89 11.24 -0.62 0.35
N VAL A 90 10.42 0.18 -0.33
CA VAL A 90 10.90 1.35 -1.08
C VAL A 90 11.57 2.37 -0.15
N ILE A 91 10.91 2.74 0.96
CA ILE A 91 11.41 3.74 1.91
C ILE A 91 12.71 3.29 2.59
N HIS A 92 12.91 1.98 2.76
CA HIS A 92 14.13 1.39 3.33
C HIS A 92 15.17 1.03 2.27
N HIS A 93 15.01 1.50 1.03
CA HIS A 93 15.93 1.23 -0.09
C HIS A 93 16.09 -0.26 -0.45
N ARG A 94 15.12 -1.10 -0.06
CA ARG A 94 15.01 -2.54 -0.39
C ARG A 94 14.28 -2.74 -1.71
N ASN A 95 14.63 -1.96 -2.72
CA ASN A 95 13.96 -1.97 -4.03
C ASN A 95 14.16 -3.31 -4.78
N ASP A 96 15.20 -4.06 -4.42
CA ASP A 96 15.46 -5.43 -4.86
C ASP A 96 14.40 -6.43 -4.37
N ASP A 97 13.74 -6.14 -3.24
CA ASP A 97 12.66 -6.95 -2.67
C ASP A 97 11.27 -6.47 -3.13
N VAL A 98 11.17 -5.41 -3.93
CA VAL A 98 9.88 -4.92 -4.47
C VAL A 98 9.50 -5.75 -5.70
N PRO A 99 8.25 -6.24 -5.81
CA PRO A 99 7.82 -6.95 -7.01
C PRO A 99 8.03 -6.08 -8.26
N GLN A 100 8.65 -6.66 -9.29
CA GLN A 100 8.88 -5.97 -10.56
C GLN A 100 7.56 -5.51 -11.22
N PHE A 101 6.47 -6.22 -10.94
CA PHE A 101 5.15 -5.92 -11.46
C PHE A 101 4.12 -5.99 -10.35
N LEU A 102 3.28 -4.96 -10.27
CA LEU A 102 2.10 -4.91 -9.42
C LEU A 102 0.86 -5.02 -10.29
N THR A 103 -0.18 -5.67 -9.76
CA THR A 103 -1.49 -5.62 -10.40
C THR A 103 -2.06 -4.19 -10.29
N PRO A 104 -2.93 -3.76 -11.20
CA PRO A 104 -3.58 -2.45 -11.14
C PRO A 104 -4.29 -2.19 -9.80
N LYS A 105 -4.93 -3.22 -9.22
CA LYS A 105 -5.50 -3.15 -7.87
C LYS A 105 -4.44 -2.91 -6.80
N ALA A 106 -3.30 -3.60 -6.85
CA ALA A 106 -2.21 -3.41 -5.90
C ALA A 106 -1.58 -2.01 -6.02
N VAL A 107 -1.46 -1.49 -7.25
CA VAL A 107 -1.03 -0.12 -7.52
C VAL A 107 -1.97 0.90 -6.85
N LEU A 108 -3.29 0.70 -6.98
CA LEU A 108 -4.27 1.54 -6.30
C LEU A 108 -4.13 1.46 -4.77
N GLN A 109 -3.95 0.27 -4.19
CA GLN A 109 -3.74 0.13 -2.74
C GLN A 109 -2.49 0.86 -2.26
N VAL A 110 -1.38 0.78 -3.01
CA VAL A 110 -0.16 1.56 -2.74
C VAL A 110 -0.45 3.06 -2.79
N ALA A 111 -1.20 3.53 -3.79
CA ALA A 111 -1.56 4.95 -3.90
C ALA A 111 -2.47 5.43 -2.76
N ILE A 112 -3.43 4.62 -2.31
CA ILE A 112 -4.30 4.91 -1.15
C ILE A 112 -3.46 5.09 0.11
N VAL A 113 -2.56 4.14 0.39
CA VAL A 113 -1.68 4.21 1.56
C VAL A 113 -0.71 5.39 1.42
N ALA A 114 -0.17 5.63 0.23
CA ALA A 114 0.74 6.74 -0.02
C ALA A 114 0.10 8.10 0.24
N ASP A 115 -1.13 8.30 -0.20
CA ASP A 115 -1.91 9.51 0.05
C ASP A 115 -2.24 9.64 1.55
N LYS A 116 -2.78 8.58 2.17
CA LYS A 116 -3.14 8.54 3.60
C LYS A 116 -1.98 8.96 4.51
N TYR A 117 -0.76 8.52 4.19
CA TYR A 117 0.43 8.78 5.00
C TYR A 117 1.32 9.91 4.44
N ASP A 118 0.89 10.73 3.47
CA ASP A 118 1.72 11.81 2.90
C ASP A 118 3.10 11.33 2.41
N LEU A 119 3.12 10.24 1.63
CA LEU A 119 4.33 9.58 1.11
C LEU A 119 4.57 9.81 -0.38
N ASN A 120 3.69 10.57 -1.06
CA ASN A 120 3.75 10.78 -2.51
C ASN A 120 5.11 11.32 -2.98
N VAL A 121 5.74 12.21 -2.21
CA VAL A 121 7.08 12.74 -2.53
C VAL A 121 8.15 11.65 -2.41
N ALA A 122 8.12 10.85 -1.35
CA ALA A 122 9.08 9.77 -1.11
C ALA A 122 8.96 8.65 -2.17
N LEU A 123 7.76 8.39 -2.66
CA LEU A 123 7.48 7.31 -3.61
C LEU A 123 7.54 7.76 -5.07
N ARG A 124 7.72 9.06 -5.37
CA ARG A 124 7.63 9.63 -6.72
C ARG A 124 8.38 8.83 -7.79
N PHE A 125 9.62 8.41 -7.52
CA PHE A 125 10.43 7.66 -8.48
C PHE A 125 10.09 6.18 -8.57
N ALA A 126 9.64 5.57 -7.48
CA ALA A 126 9.13 4.20 -7.50
C ALA A 126 7.81 4.13 -8.31
N ASN A 127 6.93 5.12 -8.12
CA ASN A 127 5.67 5.24 -8.84
C ASN A 127 5.87 5.40 -10.35
N MET A 128 6.89 6.17 -10.80
CA MET A 128 7.23 6.30 -12.22
C MET A 128 7.58 4.97 -12.91
N GLN A 129 8.05 3.97 -12.15
CA GLN A 129 8.39 2.66 -12.71
C GLN A 129 7.21 1.68 -12.62
N GLY A 130 6.37 1.78 -11.58
CA GLY A 130 5.24 0.87 -11.32
C GLY A 130 3.92 1.22 -12.00
N LEU A 131 3.70 2.48 -12.41
CA LEU A 131 2.44 2.96 -13.00
C LEU A 131 2.32 2.76 -14.53
N LYS A 132 3.28 2.10 -15.18
CA LYS A 132 3.19 1.89 -16.63
C LYS A 132 2.12 0.83 -16.94
N PRO A 133 1.02 1.17 -17.64
CA PRO A 133 0.06 0.17 -18.07
C PRO A 133 0.73 -0.83 -18.98
N ARG A 134 0.41 -2.12 -18.82
CA ARG A 134 0.70 -3.12 -19.86
C ARG A 134 -0.24 -2.88 -21.05
N ILE A 135 0.11 -3.41 -22.22
CA ILE A 135 -0.66 -3.21 -23.46
C ILE A 135 -2.04 -3.90 -23.40
N ASP A 136 -2.23 -4.85 -22.47
CA ASP A 136 -3.39 -5.76 -22.42
C ASP A 136 -4.28 -5.53 -21.18
N VAL A 137 -4.33 -4.31 -20.65
CA VAL A 137 -5.00 -3.98 -19.39
C VAL A 137 -6.53 -4.02 -19.54
N GLU A 138 -7.21 -4.81 -18.71
CA GLU A 138 -8.66 -4.93 -18.73
C GLU A 138 -9.38 -3.67 -18.20
N ARG A 139 -10.69 -3.61 -18.36
CA ARG A 139 -11.51 -2.41 -18.09
C ARG A 139 -11.48 -1.95 -16.64
N VAL A 140 -11.57 -2.88 -15.70
CA VAL A 140 -11.54 -2.64 -14.25
C VAL A 140 -10.16 -2.11 -13.83
N ASP A 141 -9.13 -2.63 -14.47
CA ASP A 141 -7.75 -2.23 -14.21
C ASP A 141 -7.46 -0.78 -14.62
N MET A 142 -8.05 -0.29 -15.73
CA MET A 142 -7.92 1.13 -16.11
C MET A 142 -8.56 2.07 -15.07
N GLY A 143 -9.66 1.66 -14.44
CA GLY A 143 -10.28 2.41 -13.34
C GLY A 143 -9.35 2.52 -12.13
N TYR A 144 -8.68 1.43 -11.76
CA TYR A 144 -7.70 1.43 -10.67
C TYR A 144 -6.47 2.29 -10.97
N LEU A 145 -5.95 2.25 -12.20
CA LEU A 145 -4.79 3.07 -12.59
C LEU A 145 -5.13 4.57 -12.64
N MET A 146 -6.31 4.93 -13.17
CA MET A 146 -6.80 6.32 -13.15
C MET A 146 -6.87 6.84 -11.71
N ALA A 147 -7.43 6.03 -10.83
CA ALA A 147 -7.57 6.37 -9.43
C ALA A 147 -6.24 6.52 -8.69
N ALA A 148 -5.30 5.60 -8.94
CA ALA A 148 -3.95 5.67 -8.38
C ALA A 148 -3.22 6.94 -8.83
N ALA A 149 -3.38 7.34 -10.09
CA ALA A 149 -2.79 8.56 -10.64
C ALA A 149 -3.36 9.83 -9.99
N PHE A 150 -4.67 9.87 -9.74
CA PHE A 150 -5.33 10.95 -9.02
C PHE A 150 -4.76 11.12 -7.61
N LEU A 151 -4.70 10.03 -6.84
CA LEU A 151 -4.16 10.03 -5.46
C LEU A 151 -2.67 10.39 -5.40
N SER A 152 -1.91 10.05 -6.44
CA SER A 152 -0.49 10.36 -6.51
C SER A 152 -0.18 11.82 -6.87
N SER A 153 -1.20 12.67 -7.10
CA SER A 153 -1.05 14.03 -7.62
C SER A 153 -0.24 14.10 -8.93
N ASP A 154 -0.22 13.00 -9.70
CA ASP A 154 0.43 12.95 -11.01
C ASP A 154 -0.55 13.42 -12.08
N VAL A 155 -0.64 14.74 -12.21
CA VAL A 155 -1.57 15.41 -13.13
C VAL A 155 -1.38 14.93 -14.58
N GLY A 156 -0.15 14.62 -15.00
CA GLY A 156 0.14 14.14 -16.35
C GLY A 156 -0.44 12.74 -16.59
N THR A 157 -0.16 11.81 -15.67
CA THR A 157 -0.66 10.44 -15.75
C THR A 157 -2.18 10.37 -15.54
N PHE A 158 -2.73 11.21 -14.66
CA PHE A 158 -4.18 11.36 -14.48
C PHE A 158 -4.86 11.84 -15.76
N MET A 159 -4.32 12.89 -16.41
CA MET A 159 -4.86 13.37 -17.69
C MET A 159 -4.74 12.32 -18.79
N ALA A 160 -3.62 11.61 -18.88
CA ALA A 160 -3.42 10.57 -19.90
C ALA A 160 -4.42 9.40 -19.75
N HIS A 161 -4.64 8.91 -18.52
CA HIS A 161 -5.62 7.84 -18.27
C HIS A 161 -7.05 8.32 -18.41
N THR A 162 -7.38 9.52 -17.94
CA THR A 162 -8.71 10.11 -18.13
C THR A 162 -9.01 10.29 -19.62
N LEU A 163 -8.05 10.81 -20.40
CA LEU A 163 -8.22 10.99 -21.85
C LEU A 163 -8.35 9.65 -22.58
N SER A 164 -7.54 8.64 -22.24
CA SER A 164 -7.68 7.30 -22.80
C SER A 164 -9.05 6.69 -22.48
N LEU A 165 -9.53 6.88 -21.25
CA LEU A 165 -10.85 6.44 -20.82
C LEU A 165 -11.98 7.21 -21.53
N VAL A 166 -11.82 8.49 -21.83
CA VAL A 166 -12.85 9.28 -22.54
C VAL A 166 -12.87 8.95 -24.05
N LEU A 167 -11.69 8.80 -24.67
CA LEU A 167 -11.57 8.66 -26.13
C LEU A 167 -11.76 7.23 -26.63
N ASN A 168 -11.30 6.23 -25.88
CA ASN A 168 -11.26 4.84 -26.34
C ASN A 168 -12.37 3.97 -25.74
N TYR A 169 -13.30 4.59 -25.02
CA TYR A 169 -14.34 3.88 -24.31
C TYR A 169 -15.63 3.77 -25.12
N ASN A 170 -16.11 2.54 -25.27
CA ASN A 170 -17.30 2.19 -26.03
C ASN A 170 -18.31 1.37 -25.19
N GLY A 171 -18.61 1.77 -23.95
CA GLY A 171 -19.72 1.13 -23.23
C GLY A 171 -20.38 2.01 -22.17
N SER A 172 -21.00 1.43 -21.13
CA SER A 172 -21.83 2.19 -20.18
C SER A 172 -21.05 2.79 -19.00
N TYR A 173 -20.87 4.12 -19.00
CA TYR A 173 -20.22 4.85 -17.91
C TYR A 173 -20.89 4.65 -16.54
N LEU A 174 -22.16 4.24 -16.51
CA LEU A 174 -22.90 3.95 -15.28
C LEU A 174 -22.48 2.63 -14.62
N GLU A 175 -22.09 1.61 -15.39
CA GLU A 175 -21.57 0.35 -14.83
C GLU A 175 -20.16 0.52 -14.26
N PHE A 176 -19.37 1.43 -14.86
CA PHE A 176 -18.04 1.79 -14.37
C PHE A 176 -18.06 2.44 -12.98
N LEU A 177 -19.12 3.18 -12.64
CA LEU A 177 -19.28 3.86 -11.35
C LEU A 177 -19.87 2.98 -10.24
N ASN A 178 -20.28 1.75 -10.54
CA ASN A 178 -20.86 0.81 -9.56
C ASN A 178 -19.82 -0.08 -8.86
N ASP A 179 -18.53 0.06 -9.16
CA ASP A 179 -17.45 -0.63 -8.46
C ASP A 179 -17.10 0.09 -7.14
N GLU A 180 -16.79 -0.70 -6.10
CA GLU A 180 -16.56 -0.23 -4.72
C GLU A 180 -15.41 0.80 -4.62
N PHE A 181 -14.47 0.76 -5.56
CA PHE A 181 -13.32 1.65 -5.60
C PHE A 181 -13.54 2.85 -6.53
N THR A 182 -14.10 2.65 -7.72
CA THR A 182 -14.31 3.75 -8.68
C THR A 182 -15.31 4.81 -8.18
N SER A 183 -16.33 4.39 -7.43
CA SER A 183 -17.33 5.28 -6.81
C SER A 183 -16.76 6.26 -5.79
N LYS A 184 -15.61 5.94 -5.18
CA LYS A 184 -14.93 6.80 -4.19
C LYS A 184 -14.04 7.86 -4.83
N ILE A 185 -13.72 7.70 -6.12
CA ILE A 185 -12.62 8.44 -6.76
C ILE A 185 -13.13 9.43 -7.81
N VAL A 186 -14.29 9.15 -8.42
CA VAL A 186 -14.95 10.11 -9.32
C VAL A 186 -16.12 10.75 -8.57
N PRO A 187 -16.06 12.04 -8.20
CA PRO A 187 -17.23 12.70 -7.65
C PRO A 187 -18.35 12.66 -8.69
N LEU A 188 -19.51 12.09 -8.33
CA LEU A 188 -20.74 12.04 -9.14
C LEU A 188 -21.15 13.39 -9.77
N LYS A 189 -20.61 14.51 -9.26
CA LYS A 189 -20.82 15.86 -9.79
C LYS A 189 -20.13 16.14 -11.13
N ALA A 190 -19.18 15.33 -11.57
CA ALA A 190 -18.52 15.51 -12.88
C ALA A 190 -19.44 15.18 -14.07
N PHE A 191 -20.53 14.44 -13.85
CA PHE A 191 -21.45 14.00 -14.92
C PHE A 191 -22.90 14.48 -14.75
N ARG A 192 -23.18 15.35 -13.77
CA ARG A 192 -24.48 16.04 -13.66
C ARG A 192 -24.36 17.47 -14.16
N MET A 193 -24.21 17.62 -15.47
CA MET A 193 -24.71 18.81 -16.18
C MET A 193 -25.65 18.32 -17.27
N SER A 194 -26.93 18.21 -16.90
CA SER A 194 -28.07 18.32 -17.80
C SER A 194 -29.09 19.19 -17.10
#